data_AF-F4LNG0-F1
#
_entry.id   AF-F4LNG0-F1
#
_cell.length_a   1.000
_cell.length_b   1.000
_cell.length_c   1.000
_cell.angle_alpha   90.00
_cell.angle_beta   90.00
_cell.angle_gamma   90.00
#
_symmetry.space_group_name_H-M   'P 1'
#
loop_
_entity.id
_entity.type
_entity.pdbx_description
1 polymer ?
#
loop_
_entity_poly.entity_id
_entity_poly.type
_entity_poly.pdbx_seq_one_letter_code
_entity_poly.pdbx_strand_id
1 'polypeptide(L)' 'MKKILVAYYSRTEENYVNGGIVRLPKGNTAIAAEKIEALAGGDLFEIKTIRKRITEEC' A
#
# COMPACT_ATOMS: atom_id res chain seq x y z
N MET A 1 13.96 -24.72 -1.03
CA MET A 1 13.76 -23.26 -1.08
C MET A 1 12.47 -22.91 -0.36
N LYS A 2 12.42 -21.79 0.36
CA LYS A 2 11.17 -21.27 0.94
C LYS A 2 10.42 -20.47 -0.13
N LYS A 3 9.10 -20.66 -0.23
CA LYS A 3 8.22 -19.82 -1.03
C LYS A 3 7.69 -18.71 -0.13
N ILE A 4 7.96 -17.46 -0.49
CA ILE A 4 7.59 -16.26 0.29
C ILE A 4 6.56 -15.48 -0.53
N LEU A 5 5.51 -15.03 0.13
CA LEU A 5 4.47 -14.17 -0.46
C LEU A 5 4.33 -12.93 0.43
N VAL A 6 4.49 -11.76 -0.17
CA VAL A 6 4.23 -10.47 0.46
C VAL A 6 2.87 -9.97 -0.03
N ALA A 7 1.82 -10.31 0.71
CA ALA A 7 0.47 -9.79 0.46
C ALA A 7 0.26 -8.45 1.18
N TYR A 8 -0.18 -7.41 0.47
CA TYR A 8 -0.35 -6.09 1.06
C TYR A 8 -1.57 -5.35 0.50
N TYR A 9 -2.11 -4.43 1.28
CA TYR A 9 -3.10 -3.44 0.84
C TYR A 9 -2.52 -2.04 1.00
N SER A 10 -2.68 -1.18 0.00
CA SER A 10 -2.22 0.20 0.08
C SER A 10 -3.22 1.19 -0.52
N ARG A 11 -3.45 2.30 0.18
CA ARG A 11 -4.26 3.41 -0.31
C ARG A 11 -3.36 4.47 -0.93
N THR A 12 -3.75 4.94 -2.11
CA THR A 12 -3.19 6.14 -2.74
C THR A 12 -4.07 7.35 -2.41
N GLU A 13 -3.75 8.51 -2.98
CA GLU A 13 -4.44 9.80 -2.80
C GLU A 13 -4.03 10.56 -1.54
N GLU A 14 -4.93 11.38 -1.00
CA GLU A 14 -4.70 12.28 0.12
C GLU A 14 -4.39 11.52 1.40
N ASN A 15 -3.22 11.80 1.95
CA ASN A 15 -2.75 11.28 3.23
C ASN A 15 -2.19 12.42 4.06
N TYR A 16 -2.22 12.24 5.38
CA TYR A 16 -1.55 13.15 6.29
C TYR A 16 -0.05 12.84 6.35
N VAL A 17 0.78 13.82 5.98
CA VAL A 17 2.23 13.72 5.91
C VAL A 17 2.83 14.97 6.54
N ASN A 18 3.63 14.82 7.59
CA ASN A 18 4.38 15.91 8.25
C ASN A 18 3.55 17.18 8.55
N GLY A 19 2.31 17.02 9.02
CA GLY A 19 1.48 18.16 9.37
C GLY A 19 0.53 18.65 8.28
N GLY A 20 0.62 18.10 7.06
CA GLY A 20 -0.20 18.53 5.92
C GLY A 20 -0.89 17.38 5.20
N ILE A 21 -1.93 17.71 4.44
CA ILE A 21 -2.56 16.78 3.50
C ILE A 21 -1.75 16.80 2.21
N VAL A 22 -1.21 15.64 1.84
CA VAL A 22 -0.41 15.45 0.62
C VAL A 22 -1.01 14.32 -0.19
N ARG A 23 -1.14 14.55 -1.50
CA ARG A 23 -1.54 13.50 -2.44
C ARG A 23 -0.35 12.60 -2.75
N LEU A 24 -0.43 11.34 -2.34
CA LEU A 24 0.62 10.35 -2.58
C LEU A 24 0.32 9.56 -3.87
N PRO A 25 1.22 9.56 -4.88
CA PRO A 25 1.07 8.76 -6.09
C PRO A 25 1.19 7.25 -5.80
N LYS A 26 1.82 6.90 -4.68
CA LYS A 26 2.01 5.54 -4.19
C LYS A 26 1.81 5.49 -2.68
N GLY A 27 1.02 4.53 -2.21
CA GLY A 27 0.74 4.39 -0.80
C GLY A 27 1.95 3.90 0.00
N ASN A 28 2.05 4.34 1.26
CA ASN A 28 3.17 4.01 2.14
C ASN A 28 3.35 2.49 2.31
N THR A 29 2.25 1.74 2.40
CA THR A 29 2.30 0.28 2.53
C THR A 29 2.85 -0.40 1.28
N ALA A 30 2.59 0.13 0.08
CA ALA A 30 3.18 -0.40 -1.16
C ALA A 30 4.69 -0.23 -1.16
N ILE A 31 5.19 0.94 -0.71
CA ILE A 31 6.62 1.20 -0.56
C ILE A 31 7.25 0.23 0.45
N ALA A 32 6.57 -0.04 1.57
CA ALA A 32 7.06 -1.00 2.57
C ALA A 32 7.07 -2.44 2.03
N ALA A 33 6.03 -2.84 1.30
CA ALA A 33 5.94 -4.18 0.70
C ALA A 33 7.08 -4.44 -0.30
N GLU A 34 7.40 -3.49 -1.17
CA GLU A 34 8.51 -3.58 -2.11
C GLU A 34 9.87 -3.66 -1.41
N LYS A 35 10.06 -2.92 -0.31
CA LYS A 35 11.28 -3.05 0.50
C LYS A 35 11.39 -4.44 1.12
N ILE A 36 10.28 -5.01 1.59
CA ILE A 36 10.27 -6.37 2.16
C ILE A 36 10.59 -7.40 1.09
N GLU A 37 10.01 -7.28 -0.11
CA GLU A 37 10.31 -8.17 -1.24
C GLU A 37 11.78 -8.06 -1.67
N ALA A 38 12.32 -6.85 -1.80
CA ALA A 38 13.73 -6.65 -2.13
C ALA A 38 14.70 -7.26 -1.09
N LEU A 39 14.30 -7.31 0.19
CA LEU A 39 15.13 -7.85 1.28
C LEU A 39 14.95 -9.35 1.50
N ALA A 40 13.72 -9.86 1.40
CA ALA A 40 13.38 -11.24 1.74
C ALA A 40 13.24 -12.15 0.51
N GLY A 41 13.11 -11.57 -0.69
CA GLY A 41 12.67 -12.24 -1.90
C GLY A 41 11.21 -12.71 -1.83
N GLY A 42 10.71 -13.27 -2.93
CA GLY A 42 9.36 -13.85 -3.03
C GLY A 42 8.42 -13.03 -3.91
N ASP A 43 7.16 -13.44 -3.94
CA ASP A 43 6.15 -12.83 -4.80
C ASP A 43 5.45 -11.67 -4.09
N LEU A 44 5.21 -10.58 -4.82
CA LEU A 44 4.43 -9.45 -4.34
C LEU A 44 2.96 -9.61 -4.78
N PHE A 45 2.02 -9.47 -3.84
CA PHE A 45 0.59 -9.55 -4.15
C PHE A 45 -0.18 -8.37 -3.55
N GLU A 46 -0.72 -7.51 -4.40
CA GLU A 46 -1.55 -6.40 -3.95
C GLU A 46 -3.02 -6.83 -3.80
N ILE A 47 -3.54 -6.71 -2.59
CA ILE A 47 -4.95 -6.91 -2.27
C ILE A 47 -5.73 -5.71 -2.79
N LYS A 48 -6.53 -5.90 -3.84
CA LYS A 48 -7.40 -4.86 -4.38
C LYS A 48 -8.75 -4.85 -3.67
N THR A 49 -9.21 -3.66 -3.29
CA THR A 49 -10.58 -3.50 -2.77
C THR A 49 -11.60 -3.56 -3.90
N ILE A 50 -12.72 -4.26 -3.67
CA ILE A 50 -13.85 -4.32 -4.60
C ILE A 50 -14.63 -3.00 -4.61
N ARG A 51 -14.64 -2.29 -3.48
CA ARG A 51 -15.27 -0.97 -3.34
C ARG A 51 -14.26 0.02 -2.76
N LYS A 52 -14.02 1.14 -3.44
CA LYS A 52 -13.35 2.27 -2.79
C LYS A 52 -14.25 2.72 -1.63
N ARG A 53 -13.65 3.03 -0.49
CA ARG A 53 -14.37 3.61 0.64
C ARG A 53 -14.89 4.96 0.15
N ILE A 54 -16.17 5.04 -0.20
CA ILE A 54 -16.84 6.29 -0.52
C ILE A 54 -16.89 7.04 0.80
N THR A 55 -16.06 8.05 0.96
CA THR A 55 -16.34 9.11 1.93
C THR A 55 -17.38 9.98 1.28
N GLU A 56 -18.65 9.59 1.37
CA GLU A 56 -19.73 10.58 1.30
C GLU A 56 -19.50 11.50 2.50
N GLU A 57 -19.45 12.80 2.23
CA GLU A 57 -19.50 13.83 3.26
C GLU A 57 -20.73 13.55 4.14
N CYS A 58 -20.50 13.23 5.42
CA CYS A 58 -21.52 13.39 6.46
C CYS A 58 -21.41 14.81 7.01
#